data_AF-A0A5C6MKC7-F1
#
_entry.id   AF-A0A5C6MKC7-F1
#
_cell.length_a   1.000
_cell.length_b   1.000
_cell.length_c   1.000
_cell.angle_alpha   90.00
_cell.angle_beta   90.00
_cell.angle_gamma   90.00
#
_symmetry.space_group_name_H-M   'P 1'
#
loop_
_entity.id
_entity.type
_entity.pdbx_description
1 polymer ?
#
loop_
_entity_poly.entity_id
_entity_poly.type
_entity_poly.pdbx_seq_one_letter_code
_entity_poly.pdbx_strand_id
1 'polypeptide(L)'
;MAGWAEREEKGVGQVLSERRPDAPIYVGDTSRPVFWYLEQSQVKLTNINVVPFGVWQNVDEHLRFMILMDGIHPEMDTCIIVEYKGHMILNTVDCTRPNGGRLPQSVDLMMSDFAGGASGFPMTFYGGKYSDSWKADFIKTERKKLLNYKAELVKTLEPRIFCPFAGYFVEAHPSDR
;
A
#
# COMPACT_ATOMS: atom_id res chain seq x y z
N MET A 1 5.90 35.77 22.80
CA MET A 1 5.29 34.47 23.11
C MET A 1 5.44 33.59 21.89
N ALA A 2 6.11 32.44 22.09
CA ALA A 2 6.26 31.23 21.25
C ALA A 2 6.03 31.35 19.73
N GLY A 3 7.01 31.12 18.86
CA GLY A 3 7.88 29.93 18.85
C GLY A 3 7.30 28.82 17.96
N TRP A 4 6.81 29.15 16.77
CA TRP A 4 6.40 28.18 15.76
C TRP A 4 7.54 28.00 14.76
N ALA A 5 8.54 27.22 15.14
CA ALA A 5 9.46 26.68 14.17
C ALA A 5 8.69 25.64 13.35
N GLU A 6 8.58 25.85 12.04
CA GLU A 6 8.29 24.79 11.08
C GLU A 6 9.26 23.64 11.38
N ARG A 7 8.77 22.56 11.99
CA ARG A 7 9.50 21.30 11.99
C ARG A 7 9.33 20.74 10.59
N GLU A 8 10.38 20.78 9.79
CA GLU A 8 10.50 19.90 8.63
C GLU A 8 10.32 18.46 9.14
N GLU A 9 9.15 17.88 8.90
CA GLU A 9 8.92 16.48 9.20
C GLU A 9 9.78 15.66 8.24
N LYS A 10 10.87 15.09 8.77
CA LYS A 10 11.73 14.19 8.01
C LYS A 10 10.88 13.04 7.48
N GLY A 11 11.01 12.75 6.18
CA GLY A 11 10.33 11.61 5.57
C GLY A 11 10.74 10.29 6.23
N VAL A 12 9.85 9.29 6.23
CA VAL A 12 10.08 7.98 6.88
C VAL A 12 11.42 7.36 6.48
N GLY A 13 11.82 7.48 5.21
CA GLY A 13 13.11 6.98 4.71
C GLY A 13 14.33 7.70 5.32
N GLN A 14 14.25 9.01 5.54
CA GLN A 14 15.32 9.78 6.21
C GLN A 14 15.45 9.38 7.67
N VAL A 15 14.31 9.25 8.39
CA VAL A 15 14.31 8.83 9.79
C VAL A 15 14.88 7.43 9.95
N LEU A 16 14.49 6.48 9.08
CA LEU A 16 15.01 5.12 9.10
C LEU A 16 16.51 5.10 8.81
N SER A 17 16.96 5.84 7.81
CA SER A 17 18.38 5.91 7.44
C SER A 17 19.27 6.49 8.55
N GLU A 18 18.78 7.49 9.31
CA GLU A 18 19.53 8.05 10.43
C GLU A 18 19.62 7.10 11.63
N ARG A 19 18.57 6.30 11.87
CA ARG A 19 18.45 5.48 13.08
C ARG A 19 18.95 4.05 12.91
N ARG A 20 18.66 3.43 11.76
CA ARG A 20 19.00 2.03 11.45
C ARG A 20 19.17 1.86 9.93
N PRO A 21 20.26 2.40 9.36
CA PRO A 21 20.51 2.33 7.92
C PRO A 21 20.65 0.90 7.38
N ASP A 22 21.00 -0.05 8.25
CA ASP A 22 21.24 -1.46 7.99
C ASP A 22 20.00 -2.35 8.15
N ALA A 23 18.83 -1.77 8.48
CA ALA A 23 17.58 -2.51 8.59
C ALA A 23 17.28 -3.27 7.29
N PRO A 24 16.98 -4.59 7.35
CA PRO A 24 16.65 -5.33 6.15
C PRO A 24 15.34 -4.81 5.55
N ILE A 25 15.42 -4.37 4.30
CA ILE A 25 14.28 -3.92 3.51
C ILE A 25 14.14 -4.88 2.34
N TYR A 26 12.93 -5.41 2.14
CA TYR A 26 12.62 -6.30 1.03
C TYR A 26 11.68 -5.61 0.06
N VAL A 27 12.00 -5.68 -1.23
CA VAL A 27 11.20 -5.12 -2.32
C VAL A 27 11.05 -6.14 -3.44
N GLY A 28 9.93 -6.08 -4.15
CA GLY A 28 9.72 -6.91 -5.33
C GLY A 28 10.65 -6.50 -6.49
N ASP A 29 11.00 -7.47 -7.32
CA ASP A 29 11.77 -7.27 -8.55
C ASP A 29 10.91 -6.63 -9.67
N THR A 30 10.54 -5.37 -9.46
CA THR A 30 9.76 -4.56 -10.42
C THR A 30 10.67 -3.96 -11.49
N SER A 31 10.15 -3.79 -12.71
CA SER A 31 10.90 -3.13 -13.79
C SER A 31 11.08 -1.62 -13.60
N ARG A 32 10.29 -0.99 -12.71
CA ARG A 32 10.61 0.31 -12.11
C ARG A 32 11.06 0.11 -10.66
N PRO A 33 12.38 0.03 -10.40
CA PRO A 33 12.95 -0.12 -9.07
C PRO A 33 12.37 0.86 -8.05
N VAL A 34 11.97 0.33 -6.90
CA VAL A 34 11.43 1.10 -5.76
C VAL A 34 12.40 2.20 -5.30
N PHE A 35 13.70 1.97 -5.41
CA PHE A 35 14.77 2.87 -4.96
C PHE A 35 15.45 3.64 -6.10
N TRP A 36 14.68 4.06 -7.11
CA TRP A 36 15.20 4.72 -8.32
C TRP A 36 16.07 5.96 -8.04
N TYR A 37 15.76 6.72 -6.98
CA TYR A 37 16.46 7.96 -6.62
C TYR A 37 17.30 7.85 -5.35
N LEU A 38 17.56 6.63 -4.84
CA LEU A 38 18.21 6.47 -3.54
C LEU A 38 19.58 7.16 -3.49
N GLU A 39 20.40 6.98 -4.53
CA GLU A 39 21.72 7.63 -4.64
C GLU A 39 21.67 9.16 -4.61
N GLN A 40 20.56 9.75 -5.07
CA GLN A 40 20.35 11.20 -5.14
C GLN A 40 19.68 11.76 -3.88
N SER A 41 19.05 10.90 -3.07
CA SER A 41 18.14 11.29 -2.00
C SER A 41 18.79 11.63 -0.66
N GLN A 42 20.13 11.58 -0.56
CA GLN A 42 20.91 11.65 0.70
C GLN A 42 20.58 10.58 1.76
N VAL A 43 19.58 9.73 1.50
CA VAL A 43 19.18 8.59 2.32
C VAL A 43 20.20 7.47 2.16
N LYS A 44 20.74 6.99 3.27
CA LYS A 44 21.68 5.87 3.37
C LYS A 44 20.95 4.64 3.91
N LEU A 45 20.37 3.85 3.02
CA LEU A 45 19.84 2.52 3.34
C LEU A 45 20.77 1.49 2.70
N THR A 46 21.35 0.60 3.50
CA THR A 46 22.47 -0.26 3.09
C THR A 46 22.10 -1.73 2.95
N ASN A 47 20.88 -2.12 3.31
CA ASN A 47 20.43 -3.51 3.34
C ASN A 47 19.10 -3.69 2.59
N ILE A 48 19.13 -3.42 1.28
CA ILE A 48 17.98 -3.58 0.38
C ILE A 48 18.10 -4.92 -0.35
N ASN A 49 17.05 -5.73 -0.23
CA ASN A 49 16.95 -7.07 -0.78
C ASN A 49 15.85 -7.07 -1.84
N VAL A 50 16.23 -7.16 -3.11
CA VAL A 50 15.30 -7.34 -4.22
C VAL A 50 14.98 -8.83 -4.33
N VAL A 51 13.71 -9.19 -4.23
CA VAL A 51 13.27 -10.60 -4.21
C VAL A 51 12.31 -10.91 -5.36
N PRO A 52 12.38 -12.13 -5.93
CA PRO A 52 11.49 -12.53 -7.01
C PRO A 52 10.04 -12.66 -6.53
N PHE A 53 9.10 -12.37 -7.42
CA PHE A 53 7.68 -12.51 -7.12
C PHE A 53 7.26 -13.97 -6.90
N GLY A 54 6.38 -14.19 -5.93
CA GLY A 54 5.80 -15.51 -5.65
C GLY A 54 6.76 -16.51 -5.03
N VAL A 55 7.89 -16.06 -4.49
CA VAL A 55 8.88 -16.90 -3.82
C VAL A 55 8.93 -16.59 -2.33
N TRP A 56 8.75 -17.62 -1.50
CA TRP A 56 8.84 -17.48 -0.05
C TRP A 56 10.24 -17.05 0.40
N GLN A 57 10.28 -15.97 1.17
CA GLN A 57 11.44 -15.46 1.87
C GLN A 57 11.28 -15.80 3.36
N ASN A 58 12.19 -16.61 3.91
CA ASN A 58 12.19 -16.93 5.33
C ASN A 58 13.03 -15.89 6.07
N VAL A 59 12.43 -15.23 7.07
CA VAL A 59 13.12 -14.27 7.94
C VAL A 59 13.67 -15.01 9.16
N ASP A 60 12.85 -15.85 9.78
CA ASP A 60 13.21 -16.72 10.91
C ASP A 60 12.28 -17.96 10.97
N GLU A 61 12.32 -18.71 12.07
CA GLU A 61 11.49 -19.90 12.30
C GLU A 61 9.98 -19.63 12.44
N HIS A 62 9.58 -18.37 12.57
CA HIS A 62 8.21 -17.94 12.80
C HIS A 62 7.67 -17.05 11.68
N LEU A 63 8.53 -16.44 10.87
CA LEU A 63 8.18 -15.43 9.90
C LEU A 63 8.72 -15.78 8.52
N ARG A 64 7.81 -15.86 7.55
CA ARG A 64 8.12 -15.86 6.12
C ARG A 64 7.13 -15.01 5.36
N PHE A 65 7.53 -14.54 4.18
CA PHE A 65 6.65 -13.72 3.33
C PHE A 65 6.87 -14.00 1.84
N MET A 66 5.90 -13.63 1.02
CA MET A 66 6.02 -13.55 -0.44
C MET A 66 5.60 -12.17 -0.88
N ILE A 67 6.43 -11.54 -1.72
CA ILE A 67 6.01 -10.37 -2.49
C ILE A 67 5.39 -10.87 -3.79
N LEU A 68 4.27 -10.29 -4.19
CA LEU A 68 3.51 -10.64 -5.37
C LEU A 68 3.34 -9.38 -6.23
N MET A 69 3.38 -9.54 -7.54
CA MET A 69 3.16 -8.46 -8.50
C MET A 69 1.68 -8.05 -8.56
N ASP A 70 1.42 -6.81 -8.97
CA ASP A 70 0.11 -6.46 -9.50
C ASP A 70 -0.10 -6.98 -10.93
N GLY A 71 -1.33 -7.36 -11.26
CA GLY A 71 -1.68 -7.87 -12.58
C GLY A 71 -1.94 -6.79 -13.64
N ILE A 72 -2.11 -5.53 -13.23
CA ILE A 72 -2.35 -4.40 -14.13
C ILE A 72 -1.14 -3.48 -14.21
N HIS A 73 -0.49 -3.21 -13.07
CA HIS A 73 0.72 -2.39 -12.93
C HIS A 73 1.92 -3.20 -12.41
N PRO A 74 2.30 -4.29 -13.09
CA PRO A 74 3.39 -5.18 -12.65
C PRO A 74 4.76 -4.49 -12.53
N GLU A 75 4.91 -3.34 -13.19
CA GLU A 75 6.12 -2.54 -13.18
C GLU A 75 6.28 -1.67 -11.92
N MET A 76 5.24 -1.51 -11.09
CA MET A 76 5.27 -0.61 -9.92
C MET A 76 4.66 -1.23 -8.67
N ASP A 77 3.48 -1.84 -8.79
CA ASP A 77 2.67 -2.18 -7.63
C ASP A 77 2.90 -3.61 -7.19
N THR A 78 2.97 -3.80 -5.88
CA THR A 78 3.20 -5.10 -5.27
C THR A 78 2.28 -5.30 -4.07
N CYS A 79 1.89 -6.54 -3.84
CA CYS A 79 1.19 -6.96 -2.64
C CYS A 79 2.03 -8.00 -1.89
N ILE A 80 1.66 -8.29 -0.65
CA ILE A 80 2.45 -9.18 0.21
C ILE A 80 1.56 -10.20 0.91
N ILE A 81 2.04 -11.45 0.96
CA ILE A 81 1.53 -12.47 1.87
C ILE A 81 2.57 -12.67 2.96
N VAL A 82 2.14 -12.68 4.21
CA VAL A 82 2.99 -12.95 5.36
C VAL A 82 2.43 -14.15 6.10
N GLU A 83 3.28 -15.11 6.42
CA GLU A 83 2.97 -16.12 7.42
C GLU A 83 3.76 -15.82 8.69
N TYR A 84 3.04 -15.60 9.79
CA TYR A 84 3.62 -15.32 11.08
C TYR A 84 3.02 -16.22 12.16
N LYS A 85 3.84 -17.06 12.79
CA LYS A 85 3.43 -17.98 13.87
C LYS A 85 2.20 -18.83 13.50
N GLY A 86 2.14 -19.29 12.25
CA GLY A 86 1.04 -20.11 11.72
C GLY A 86 -0.19 -19.34 11.24
N HIS A 87 -0.19 -18.00 11.31
CA HIS A 87 -1.25 -17.17 10.76
C HIS A 87 -0.88 -16.60 9.40
N MET A 88 -1.80 -16.66 8.44
CA MET A 88 -1.62 -16.10 7.10
C MET A 88 -2.29 -14.73 6.99
N ILE A 89 -1.49 -13.74 6.59
CA ILE A 89 -1.91 -12.35 6.39
C ILE A 89 -1.73 -12.02 4.92
N LEU A 90 -2.80 -11.61 4.25
CA LEU A 90 -2.77 -11.08 2.89
C LEU A 90 -2.94 -9.57 2.95
N ASN A 91 -1.94 -8.80 2.52
CA ASN A 91 -2.08 -7.37 2.34
C ASN A 91 -2.00 -7.04 0.84
N THR A 92 -3.15 -6.72 0.25
CA THR A 92 -3.23 -6.35 -1.17
C THR A 92 -2.85 -4.91 -1.45
N VAL A 93 -2.68 -4.09 -0.40
CA VAL A 93 -2.49 -2.63 -0.51
C VAL A 93 -3.51 -2.06 -1.50
N ASP A 94 -3.07 -1.20 -2.41
CA ASP A 94 -3.82 -0.56 -3.50
C ASP A 94 -3.60 -1.25 -4.86
N CYS A 95 -3.13 -2.50 -4.88
CA CYS A 95 -3.02 -3.27 -6.12
C CYS A 95 -4.38 -3.37 -6.83
N THR A 96 -4.38 -3.05 -8.12
CA THR A 96 -5.59 -3.09 -8.95
C THR A 96 -6.08 -4.53 -9.15
N ARG A 97 -5.15 -5.47 -9.40
CA ARG A 97 -5.40 -6.90 -9.59
C ARG A 97 -4.27 -7.73 -8.97
N PRO A 98 -4.18 -7.81 -7.63
CA PRO A 98 -3.09 -8.47 -6.90
C PRO A 98 -2.85 -9.90 -7.39
N ASN A 99 -1.62 -10.20 -7.81
CA ASN A 99 -1.17 -11.46 -8.39
C ASN A 99 -2.06 -11.99 -9.55
N GLY A 100 -2.64 -11.08 -10.34
CA GLY A 100 -3.56 -11.45 -11.42
C GLY A 100 -4.91 -12.02 -10.92
N GLY A 101 -5.20 -11.92 -9.63
CA GLY A 101 -6.38 -12.50 -8.97
C GLY A 101 -6.14 -13.89 -8.39
N ARG A 102 -4.92 -14.43 -8.45
CA ARG A 102 -4.56 -15.72 -7.83
C ARG A 102 -4.10 -15.47 -6.39
N LEU A 103 -5.05 -15.52 -5.47
CA LEU A 103 -4.83 -15.24 -4.06
C LEU A 103 -5.24 -16.42 -3.18
N PRO A 104 -4.62 -16.60 -2.01
CA PRO A 104 -5.02 -17.63 -1.06
C PRO A 104 -6.43 -17.36 -0.51
N GLN A 105 -7.19 -18.43 -0.31
CA GLN A 105 -8.47 -18.39 0.40
C GLN A 105 -8.25 -18.64 1.90
N SER A 106 -9.24 -18.25 2.70
CA SER A 106 -9.34 -18.50 4.14
C SER A 106 -8.14 -18.00 4.95
N VAL A 107 -7.54 -16.88 4.54
CA VAL A 107 -6.48 -16.22 5.31
C VAL A 107 -7.01 -15.72 6.66
N ASP A 108 -6.16 -15.69 7.69
CA ASP A 108 -6.54 -15.20 9.01
C ASP A 108 -6.86 -13.70 9.00
N LEU A 109 -6.11 -12.93 8.20
CA LEU A 109 -6.27 -11.49 8.05
C LEU A 109 -6.07 -11.08 6.59
N MET A 110 -7.07 -10.39 6.04
CA MET A 110 -6.93 -9.68 4.78
C MET A 110 -6.91 -8.17 5.05
N MET A 111 -5.91 -7.48 4.51
CA MET A 111 -5.76 -6.03 4.55
C MET A 111 -5.85 -5.47 3.13
N SER A 112 -6.59 -4.38 2.95
CA SER A 112 -6.78 -3.76 1.64
C SER A 112 -7.05 -2.26 1.75
N ASP A 113 -6.82 -1.54 0.66
CA ASP A 113 -7.39 -0.21 0.49
C ASP A 113 -8.92 -0.27 0.43
N PHE A 114 -9.54 0.81 0.89
CA PHE A 114 -10.99 1.00 0.80
C PHE A 114 -11.37 2.36 0.22
N ALA A 115 -10.39 3.25 0.01
CA ALA A 115 -10.57 4.51 -0.68
C ALA A 115 -9.56 4.62 -1.83
N GLY A 116 -10.08 4.77 -3.04
CA GLY A 116 -9.24 5.09 -4.20
C GLY A 116 -8.92 6.58 -4.27
N GLY A 117 -7.91 6.94 -5.08
CA GLY A 117 -7.79 8.31 -5.60
C GLY A 117 -6.59 9.13 -5.14
N ALA A 118 -5.42 8.52 -4.91
CA ALA A 118 -4.18 9.28 -4.72
C ALA A 118 -3.77 10.10 -5.97
N SER A 119 -4.35 9.84 -7.15
CA SER A 119 -3.98 10.48 -8.42
C SER A 119 -4.45 11.92 -8.58
N GLY A 120 -5.35 12.41 -7.72
CA GLY A 120 -5.96 13.74 -7.87
C GLY A 120 -6.90 13.87 -9.07
N PHE A 121 -7.07 12.82 -9.89
CA PHE A 121 -8.07 12.78 -10.95
C PHE A 121 -9.47 12.53 -10.37
N PRO A 122 -10.51 13.26 -10.81
CA PRO A 122 -10.50 14.37 -11.77
C PRO A 122 -10.41 15.76 -11.11
N MET A 123 -10.12 15.84 -9.81
CA MET A 123 -10.19 17.09 -9.03
C MET A 123 -9.28 18.19 -9.57
N THR A 124 -8.12 17.83 -10.11
CA THR A 124 -7.13 18.78 -10.68
C THR A 124 -7.49 19.30 -12.08
N PHE A 125 -8.54 18.75 -12.73
CA PHE A 125 -8.91 19.09 -14.09
C PHE A 125 -10.05 20.12 -14.13
N TYR A 126 -10.01 21.06 -15.08
CA TYR A 126 -11.02 22.11 -15.22
C TYR A 126 -11.43 22.29 -16.69
N GLY A 127 -12.63 22.83 -16.90
CA GLY A 127 -13.17 23.11 -18.22
C GLY A 127 -13.67 21.88 -18.98
N GLY A 128 -14.32 22.12 -20.11
CA GLY A 128 -14.90 21.06 -20.95
C GLY A 128 -15.85 20.14 -20.16
N LYS A 129 -15.61 18.83 -20.21
CA LYS A 129 -16.41 17.81 -19.51
C LYS A 129 -16.18 17.75 -17.99
N TYR A 130 -15.14 18.40 -17.47
CA TYR A 130 -14.77 18.33 -16.05
C TYR A 130 -15.53 19.38 -15.21
N SER A 131 -16.85 19.45 -15.37
CA SER A 131 -17.71 20.24 -14.48
C SER A 131 -17.77 19.62 -13.09
N ASP A 132 -18.10 20.42 -12.06
CA ASP A 132 -18.22 19.91 -10.69
C ASP A 132 -19.28 18.82 -10.56
N SER A 133 -20.39 18.94 -11.30
CA SER A 133 -21.43 17.89 -11.36
C SER A 133 -20.89 16.57 -11.93
N TRP A 134 -20.13 16.64 -13.03
CA TRP A 134 -19.52 15.45 -13.63
C TRP A 134 -18.49 14.81 -12.69
N LYS A 135 -17.67 15.63 -12.02
CA LYS A 135 -16.69 15.14 -11.03
C LYS A 135 -17.39 14.42 -9.87
N ALA A 136 -18.50 14.97 -9.36
CA ALA A 136 -19.28 14.35 -8.29
C ALA A 136 -19.85 12.99 -8.71
N ASP A 137 -20.45 12.91 -9.91
CA ASP A 137 -20.99 11.65 -10.44
C ASP A 137 -19.90 10.62 -10.73
N PHE A 138 -18.76 11.07 -11.26
CA PHE A 138 -17.59 10.22 -11.48
C PHE A 138 -17.09 9.62 -10.17
N ILE A 139 -16.85 10.45 -9.14
CA ILE A 139 -16.38 10.00 -7.82
C ILE A 139 -17.36 9.01 -7.20
N LYS A 140 -18.66 9.30 -7.27
CA LYS A 140 -19.71 8.40 -6.77
C LYS A 140 -19.65 7.03 -7.46
N THR A 141 -19.44 7.03 -8.77
CA THR A 141 -19.34 5.81 -9.57
C THR A 141 -18.07 5.01 -9.23
N GLU A 142 -16.92 5.66 -9.14
CA GLU A 142 -15.65 4.99 -8.81
C GLU A 142 -15.66 4.42 -7.38
N ARG A 143 -16.22 5.15 -6.41
CA ARG A 143 -16.40 4.62 -5.04
C ARG A 143 -17.27 3.37 -5.02
N LYS A 144 -18.35 3.34 -5.81
CA LYS A 144 -19.22 2.16 -5.91
C LYS A 144 -18.50 0.98 -6.57
N LYS A 145 -17.69 1.22 -7.61
CA LYS A 145 -16.88 0.17 -8.24
C LYS A 145 -15.88 -0.43 -7.26
N LEU A 146 -15.17 0.42 -6.51
CA LEU A 146 -14.20 -0.03 -5.51
C LEU A 146 -14.88 -0.84 -4.42
N LEU A 147 -15.99 -0.35 -3.86
CA LEU A 147 -16.75 -1.09 -2.84
C LEU A 147 -17.18 -2.47 -3.35
N ASN A 148 -17.75 -2.55 -4.56
CA ASN A 148 -18.20 -3.81 -5.12
C ASN A 148 -17.03 -4.78 -5.34
N TYR A 149 -15.90 -4.27 -5.85
CA TYR A 149 -14.69 -5.07 -6.06
C TYR A 149 -14.16 -5.64 -4.74
N LYS A 150 -14.03 -4.81 -3.71
CA LYS A 150 -13.56 -5.25 -2.38
C LYS A 150 -14.53 -6.22 -1.72
N ALA A 151 -15.83 -5.98 -1.83
CA ALA A 151 -16.85 -6.90 -1.33
C ALA A 151 -16.76 -8.29 -2.00
N GLU A 152 -16.57 -8.33 -3.33
CA GLU A 152 -16.41 -9.58 -4.06
C GLU A 152 -15.11 -10.30 -3.70
N LEU A 153 -14.01 -9.57 -3.52
CA LEU A 153 -12.75 -10.11 -3.04
C LEU A 153 -12.91 -10.77 -1.66
N VAL A 154 -13.49 -10.06 -0.68
CA VAL A 154 -13.72 -10.61 0.66
C VAL A 154 -14.62 -11.84 0.59
N LYS A 155 -15.66 -11.81 -0.24
CA LYS A 155 -16.55 -12.96 -0.44
C LYS A 155 -15.84 -14.16 -1.07
N THR A 156 -14.94 -13.93 -2.04
CA THR A 156 -14.24 -15.00 -2.77
C THR A 156 -13.10 -15.61 -1.96
N LEU A 157 -12.42 -14.80 -1.17
CA LEU A 157 -11.27 -15.21 -0.37
C LEU A 157 -11.64 -15.65 1.04
N GLU A 158 -12.87 -15.34 1.51
CA GLU A 158 -13.39 -15.76 2.81
C GLU A 158 -12.40 -15.56 3.98
N PRO A 159 -11.77 -14.38 4.13
CA PRO A 159 -10.81 -14.18 5.21
C PRO A 159 -11.52 -14.21 6.55
N ARG A 160 -10.83 -14.67 7.60
CA ARG A 160 -11.40 -14.67 8.97
C ARG A 160 -11.65 -13.25 9.47
N ILE A 161 -10.75 -12.32 9.13
CA ILE A 161 -10.85 -10.90 9.44
C ILE A 161 -10.50 -10.09 8.19
N PHE A 162 -11.33 -9.08 7.87
CA PHE A 162 -11.01 -8.07 6.87
C PHE A 162 -10.73 -6.73 7.54
N CYS A 163 -9.59 -6.11 7.22
CA CYS A 163 -9.14 -4.84 7.76
C CYS A 163 -8.96 -3.80 6.63
N PRO A 164 -9.89 -2.84 6.47
CA PRO A 164 -9.69 -1.70 5.58
C PRO A 164 -8.75 -0.68 6.24
N PHE A 165 -7.58 -0.40 5.64
CA PHE A 165 -6.54 0.43 6.28
C PHE A 165 -5.93 1.54 5.41
N ALA A 166 -6.09 1.51 4.08
CA ALA A 166 -5.59 2.57 3.20
C ALA A 166 -6.76 3.44 2.73
N GLY A 167 -7.04 4.50 3.50
CA GLY A 167 -8.06 5.50 3.18
C GLY A 167 -7.96 6.75 4.05
N TYR A 168 -8.91 7.67 3.88
CA TYR A 168 -8.93 8.95 4.59
C TYR A 168 -9.48 8.77 6.01
N PHE A 169 -8.60 8.45 6.96
CA PHE A 169 -8.95 8.55 8.38
C PHE A 169 -8.84 10.00 8.84
N VAL A 170 -9.84 10.44 9.60
CA VAL A 170 -9.72 11.64 10.42
C VAL A 170 -9.16 11.16 11.76
N GLU A 171 -8.01 11.72 12.16
CA GLU A 171 -7.44 11.44 13.47
C GLU A 171 -8.49 11.80 14.53
N ALA A 172 -8.84 10.83 15.37
CA ALA A 172 -9.86 10.96 16.38
C ALA A 172 -9.23 10.77 17.76
N HIS A 173 -8.04 11.33 17.98
CA HIS A 173 -7.46 11.26 19.31
C HIS A 173 -8.30 12.13 20.25
N PRO A 174 -8.66 11.66 21.46
CA PRO A 174 -9.52 12.42 22.37
C PRO A 174 -9.01 13.81 22.76
N SER A 175 -7.72 14.09 22.55
CA SER A 175 -7.11 15.42 22.75
C SER A 175 -7.23 16.36 21.54
N ASP A 176 -7.80 15.92 20.42
CA ASP A 176 -7.99 16.73 19.20
C ASP A 176 -9.34 17.50 19.20
N ARG A 177 -10.07 17.48 20.33
CA ARG A 177 -11.32 18.23 20.57
C ARG A 177 -11.10 19.46 21.45
#